data_AF-A0A934ZIJ5-F1
#
_entry.id   AF-A0A934ZIJ5-F1
#
_cell.length_a   1.000
_cell.length_b   1.000
_cell.length_c   1.000
_cell.angle_alpha   90.00
_cell.angle_beta   90.00
_cell.angle_gamma   90.00
#
_symmetry.space_group_name_H-M   'P 1'
#
loop_
_entity.id
_entity.type
_entity.pdbx_description
1 polymer ?
#
loop_
_entity_poly.entity_id
_entity_poly.type
_entity_poly.pdbx_seq_one_letter_code
_entity_poly.pdbx_strand_id
1 'polypeptide(L)'
;MHRLAPVALATLLGCATSPYDHAWIARDLARRTGSAAGPQRPTDAPTLPRGVSLDDGLTASESVALALWNNPRFHADLAQLGFSRADLEEAGQLPNPLLTLMLPVASHPLSFRVQAPLEALWQRGRRVAAAQRDVERVARSLVQSGLDLARDVRLAHAEVLLAGERQRVRAEAAATLDAILEVTRLRAAAGDVGDAELESARAEALTARDASLRAEADQQLALLALRALVGFASDPRALRAVADPPPTRPPSPSPTSSASRSPRAPTSTPRASRSRPPPPARAGSAPASCPSPPPSTP
;
A
#
# COMPACT_ATOMS: atom_id res chain seq x y z
N MET A 1 -18.43 69.51 -24.88
CA MET A 1 -17.46 68.90 -23.93
C MET A 1 -18.05 67.58 -23.42
N HIS A 2 -17.75 66.44 -24.05
CA HIS A 2 -18.12 65.13 -23.53
C HIS A 2 -16.84 64.30 -23.43
N ARG A 3 -16.36 64.10 -22.19
CA ARG A 3 -15.21 63.24 -21.91
C ARG A 3 -15.71 61.80 -21.90
N LEU A 4 -15.40 61.04 -22.96
CA LEU A 4 -15.51 59.59 -22.95
C LEU A 4 -14.40 59.05 -22.05
N ALA A 5 -14.79 58.54 -20.88
CA ALA A 5 -13.89 57.79 -20.01
C ALA A 5 -13.71 56.37 -20.59
N PRO A 6 -12.49 55.93 -20.91
CA PRO A 6 -12.25 54.55 -21.28
C PRO A 6 -12.37 53.71 -20.01
N VAL A 7 -13.48 52.97 -19.88
CA VAL A 7 -13.58 51.89 -18.89
C VAL A 7 -12.59 50.82 -19.30
N ALA A 8 -11.44 50.82 -18.62
CA ALA A 8 -10.45 49.76 -18.71
C ALA A 8 -11.09 48.46 -18.20
N LEU A 9 -11.51 47.60 -19.13
CA LEU A 9 -11.96 46.23 -18.90
C LEU A 9 -10.73 45.39 -18.48
N ALA A 10 -10.30 45.56 -17.23
CA ALA A 10 -9.17 44.83 -16.67
C ALA A 10 -9.58 43.36 -16.40
N THR A 11 -9.11 42.47 -17.27
CA THR A 11 -8.70 41.07 -17.01
C THR A 11 -9.16 40.46 -15.67
N LEU A 12 -10.39 39.95 -15.62
CA LEU A 12 -10.90 39.08 -14.53
C LEU A 12 -10.72 37.58 -14.81
N LEU A 13 -9.95 37.23 -15.85
CA LEU A 13 -9.58 35.85 -16.21
C LEU A 13 -8.36 35.38 -15.38
N GLY A 14 -8.48 35.40 -14.06
CA GLY A 14 -7.58 34.63 -13.21
C GLY A 14 -7.97 33.16 -13.26
N CYS A 15 -7.21 32.33 -13.98
CA CYS A 15 -7.36 30.88 -13.90
C CYS A 15 -7.01 30.41 -12.48
N ALA A 16 -7.93 29.71 -11.83
CA ALA A 16 -7.64 29.08 -10.54
C ALA A 16 -6.66 27.92 -10.78
N THR A 17 -5.45 28.03 -10.24
CA THR A 17 -4.44 26.97 -10.31
C THR A 17 -4.20 26.39 -8.91
N SER A 18 -3.89 25.10 -8.86
CA SER A 18 -3.52 24.40 -7.62
C SER A 18 -2.07 23.92 -7.74
N PRO A 19 -1.27 23.99 -6.66
CA PRO A 19 0.09 23.44 -6.65
C PRO A 19 0.10 21.90 -6.58
N TYR A 20 -1.04 21.27 -6.30
CA TYR A 20 -1.18 19.82 -6.22
C TYR A 20 -1.47 19.25 -7.62
N ASP A 21 -0.40 18.82 -8.29
CA ASP A 21 -0.44 18.15 -9.57
C ASP A 21 0.10 16.72 -9.47
N HIS A 22 0.04 15.98 -10.58
CA HIS A 22 0.60 14.64 -10.66
C HIS A 22 2.10 14.63 -10.30
N ALA A 23 2.86 15.66 -10.69
CA ALA A 23 4.28 15.77 -10.37
C ALA A 23 4.52 15.94 -8.86
N TRP A 24 3.65 16.65 -8.14
CA TRP A 24 3.70 16.77 -6.69
C TRP A 24 3.52 15.40 -6.01
N ILE A 25 2.53 14.61 -6.45
CA ILE A 25 2.29 13.25 -5.94
C ILE A 25 3.50 12.37 -6.23
N ALA A 26 3.99 12.36 -7.48
CA ALA A 26 5.14 11.56 -7.87
C ALA A 26 6.39 11.89 -7.06
N ARG A 27 6.64 13.18 -6.77
CA ARG A 27 7.74 13.62 -5.90
C ARG A 27 7.53 13.23 -4.44
N ASP A 28 6.33 13.34 -3.89
CA ASP A 28 6.08 12.97 -2.49
C ASP A 28 6.18 11.46 -2.27
N LEU A 29 5.67 10.66 -3.22
CA LEU A 29 5.85 9.21 -3.22
C LEU A 29 7.32 8.84 -3.35
N ALA A 30 8.04 9.40 -4.34
CA ALA A 30 9.47 9.12 -4.51
C ALA A 30 10.29 9.40 -3.24
N ARG A 31 10.00 10.50 -2.52
CA ARG A 31 10.66 10.81 -1.24
C ARG A 31 10.41 9.78 -0.14
N ARG A 32 9.23 9.16 -0.12
CA ARG A 32 8.80 8.26 0.97
C ARG A 32 9.02 6.78 0.67
N THR A 33 8.88 6.37 -0.59
CA THR A 33 8.98 4.96 -1.02
C THR A 33 10.30 4.65 -1.71
N GLY A 34 11.02 5.67 -2.20
CA GLY A 34 12.20 5.51 -3.06
C GLY A 34 11.85 5.40 -4.56
N SER A 35 10.56 5.31 -4.90
CA SER A 35 10.09 5.07 -6.28
C SER A 35 9.01 6.09 -6.68
N ALA A 36 9.15 6.68 -7.87
CA ALA A 36 8.18 7.63 -8.38
C ALA A 36 6.93 6.93 -8.93
N ALA A 37 5.80 7.64 -8.89
CA ALA A 37 4.59 7.22 -9.61
C ALA A 37 4.81 7.20 -11.12
N GLY A 38 4.12 6.29 -11.81
CA GLY A 38 4.15 6.18 -13.27
C GLY A 38 3.52 7.37 -13.99
N PRO A 39 3.38 7.30 -15.33
CA PRO A 39 2.76 8.36 -16.11
C PRO A 39 1.30 8.60 -15.70
N GLN A 40 0.84 9.85 -15.82
CA GLN A 40 -0.53 10.25 -15.46
C GLN A 40 -1.62 9.52 -16.25
N ARG A 41 -1.30 9.04 -17.46
CA ARG A 41 -2.21 8.24 -18.28
C ARG A 41 -1.68 6.81 -18.34
N PRO A 42 -2.50 5.81 -17.98
CA PRO A 42 -2.11 4.41 -18.12
C PRO A 42 -1.84 4.10 -19.60
N THR A 43 -0.84 3.25 -19.83
CA THR A 43 -0.53 2.71 -21.16
C THR A 43 -1.25 1.37 -21.31
N ASP A 44 -1.67 1.01 -22.52
CA ASP A 44 -2.40 -0.25 -22.78
C ASP A 44 -1.58 -1.51 -22.42
N ALA A 45 -0.25 -1.39 -22.46
CA ALA A 45 0.68 -2.45 -22.05
C ALA A 45 1.48 -2.03 -20.80
N PRO A 46 1.79 -2.97 -19.90
CA PRO A 46 2.63 -2.69 -18.74
C PRO A 46 4.03 -2.27 -19.19
N THR A 47 4.52 -1.19 -18.60
CA THR A 47 5.81 -0.59 -18.93
C THR A 47 6.79 -0.74 -17.77
N LEU A 48 8.06 -0.92 -18.09
CA LEU A 48 9.11 -1.04 -17.07
C LEU A 48 9.64 0.36 -16.72
N PRO A 49 9.72 0.71 -15.42
CA PRO A 49 10.39 1.93 -14.96
C PRO A 49 11.88 1.89 -15.31
N ARG A 50 12.53 3.06 -15.40
CA ARG A 50 13.98 3.13 -15.61
C ARG A 50 14.72 2.46 -14.44
N GLY A 51 15.64 1.56 -14.76
CA GLY A 51 16.46 0.86 -13.76
C GLY A 51 15.82 -0.39 -13.15
N VAL A 52 14.62 -0.79 -13.60
CA VAL A 52 14.03 -2.09 -13.26
C VAL A 52 14.32 -3.07 -14.39
N SER A 53 14.93 -4.19 -14.03
CA SER A 53 15.18 -5.33 -14.92
C SER A 53 14.36 -6.53 -14.44
N LEU A 54 13.91 -7.36 -15.38
CA LEU A 54 13.22 -8.61 -15.05
C LEU A 54 14.17 -9.82 -15.09
N ASP A 55 15.37 -9.66 -15.67
CA ASP A 55 16.28 -10.75 -15.99
C ASP A 55 17.07 -11.25 -14.77
N ASP A 56 17.39 -10.35 -13.83
CA ASP A 56 18.06 -10.60 -12.55
C ASP A 56 17.07 -10.89 -11.40
N GLY A 57 15.78 -10.74 -11.68
CA GLY A 57 14.69 -10.91 -10.74
C GLY A 57 14.33 -9.62 -10.01
N LEU A 58 13.12 -9.58 -9.45
CA LEU A 58 12.56 -8.41 -8.80
C LEU A 58 12.91 -8.36 -7.32
N THR A 59 13.62 -7.29 -6.94
CA THR A 59 13.76 -6.87 -5.54
C THR A 59 12.46 -6.28 -4.99
N ALA A 60 12.38 -6.09 -3.67
CA ALA A 60 11.18 -5.51 -3.05
C ALA A 60 10.95 -4.06 -3.52
N SER A 61 12.03 -3.30 -3.71
CA SER A 61 11.97 -1.90 -4.15
C SER A 61 11.58 -1.76 -5.63
N GLU A 62 12.10 -2.64 -6.49
CA GLU A 62 11.70 -2.71 -7.90
C GLU A 62 10.24 -3.15 -8.06
N SER A 63 9.78 -4.10 -7.24
CA SER A 63 8.37 -4.51 -7.22
C SER A 63 7.46 -3.32 -6.88
N VAL A 64 7.84 -2.49 -5.91
CA VAL A 64 7.11 -1.26 -5.57
C VAL A 64 7.14 -0.26 -6.73
N ALA A 65 8.29 -0.06 -7.37
CA ALA A 65 8.40 0.81 -8.54
C ALA A 65 7.46 0.34 -9.66
N LEU A 66 7.44 -0.96 -9.93
CA LEU A 66 6.61 -1.56 -10.96
C LEU A 66 5.11 -1.40 -10.66
N ALA A 67 4.72 -1.60 -9.39
CA ALA A 67 3.34 -1.44 -8.95
C ALA A 67 2.86 0.01 -9.03
N LEU A 68 3.65 0.98 -8.54
CA LEU A 68 3.32 2.41 -8.67
C LEU A 68 3.24 2.88 -10.13
N TRP A 69 3.82 2.10 -11.04
CA TRP A 69 3.84 2.40 -12.47
C TRP A 69 2.69 1.78 -13.24
N ASN A 70 2.25 0.56 -12.89
CA ASN A 70 1.32 -0.22 -13.71
C ASN A 70 0.05 -0.67 -12.98
N ASN A 71 -0.08 -0.47 -11.67
CA ASN A 71 -1.25 -0.95 -10.95
C ASN A 71 -2.54 -0.25 -11.42
N PRO A 72 -3.53 -0.99 -11.93
CA PRO A 72 -4.73 -0.39 -12.52
C PRO A 72 -5.62 0.31 -11.49
N ARG A 73 -5.66 -0.20 -10.25
CA ARG A 73 -6.42 0.41 -9.17
C ARG A 73 -5.83 1.77 -8.78
N PHE A 74 -4.50 1.86 -8.67
CA PHE A 74 -3.83 3.12 -8.38
C PHE A 74 -4.00 4.14 -9.52
N HIS A 75 -3.98 3.70 -10.78
CA HIS A 75 -4.29 4.58 -11.93
C HIS A 75 -5.74 5.07 -11.93
N ALA A 76 -6.70 4.24 -11.52
CA ALA A 76 -8.09 4.66 -11.35
C ALA A 76 -8.22 5.72 -10.24
N ASP A 77 -7.48 5.55 -9.14
CA ASP A 77 -7.42 6.56 -8.08
C ASP A 77 -6.79 7.86 -8.61
N LEU A 78 -5.67 7.80 -9.35
CA LEU A 78 -5.03 8.98 -9.95
C LEU A 78 -5.96 9.77 -10.87
N ALA A 79 -6.90 9.11 -11.56
CA ALA A 79 -7.90 9.79 -12.39
C ALA A 79 -8.81 10.73 -11.57
N GLN A 80 -9.04 10.45 -10.27
CA GLN A 80 -9.79 11.33 -9.37
C GLN A 80 -9.14 12.70 -9.18
N LEU A 81 -7.81 12.79 -9.28
CA LEU A 81 -7.13 14.08 -9.27
C LEU A 81 -7.57 14.94 -10.47
N GLY A 82 -7.73 14.33 -11.64
CA GLY A 82 -8.20 15.02 -12.85
C GLY A 82 -9.58 15.63 -12.66
N PHE A 83 -10.52 14.87 -12.09
CA PHE A 83 -11.87 15.37 -11.79
C PHE A 83 -11.84 16.51 -10.77
N SER A 84 -11.14 16.36 -9.65
CA SER A 84 -11.05 17.42 -8.63
C SER A 84 -10.45 18.72 -9.17
N ARG A 85 -9.49 18.62 -10.12
CA ARG A 85 -8.90 19.78 -10.79
C ARG A 85 -9.87 20.43 -11.79
N ALA A 86 -10.66 19.64 -12.51
CA ALA A 86 -11.72 20.15 -13.35
C ALA A 86 -12.77 20.91 -12.51
N ASP A 87 -13.14 20.40 -11.33
CA ASP A 87 -14.05 21.08 -10.40
C ASP A 87 -13.47 22.42 -9.90
N LEU A 88 -12.15 22.49 -9.68
CA LEU A 88 -11.47 23.73 -9.34
C LEU A 88 -11.50 24.74 -10.50
N GLU A 89 -11.27 24.28 -11.72
CA GLU A 89 -11.37 25.10 -12.93
C GLU A 89 -12.80 25.62 -13.12
N GLU A 90 -13.82 24.76 -12.95
CA GLU A 90 -15.23 25.13 -13.02
C GLU A 90 -15.63 26.12 -11.92
N ALA A 91 -15.19 25.91 -10.67
CA ALA A 91 -15.45 26.83 -9.57
C ALA A 91 -14.89 28.24 -9.83
N GLY A 92 -13.78 28.31 -10.57
CA GLY A 92 -13.12 29.54 -11.01
C GLY A 92 -13.81 30.25 -12.17
N GLN A 93 -14.64 29.55 -12.95
CA GLN A 93 -15.39 30.12 -14.07
C GLN A 93 -16.59 30.94 -13.59
N LEU A 94 -16.84 32.05 -14.28
CA LEU A 94 -18.09 32.80 -14.10
C LEU A 94 -19.18 32.12 -14.93
N PRO A 95 -20.37 31.87 -14.35
CA PRO A 95 -21.49 31.35 -15.13
C PRO A 95 -21.85 32.31 -16.27
N ASN A 96 -22.07 31.76 -17.45
CA ASN A 96 -22.48 32.52 -18.63
C ASN A 96 -23.91 33.05 -18.43
N PRO A 97 -24.21 34.36 -18.63
CA PRO A 97 -25.57 34.86 -18.57
C PRO A 97 -26.46 34.20 -19.62
N LEU A 98 -27.69 33.88 -19.25
CA LEU A 98 -28.68 33.30 -20.15
C LEU A 98 -29.45 34.42 -20.84
N LEU A 99 -29.31 34.53 -22.17
CA LEU A 99 -30.14 35.39 -23.02
C LEU A 99 -31.26 34.54 -23.62
N THR A 100 -32.51 34.85 -23.27
CA THR A 100 -33.70 34.25 -23.88
C THR A 100 -34.35 35.27 -24.81
N LEU A 101 -34.50 34.90 -26.08
CA LEU A 101 -35.21 35.68 -27.08
C LEU A 101 -36.54 35.00 -27.39
N MET A 102 -37.65 35.69 -27.17
CA MET A 102 -38.98 35.24 -27.58
C MET A 102 -39.39 36.01 -28.82
N LEU A 103 -39.43 35.29 -29.94
CA LEU A 103 -39.87 35.81 -31.24
C LEU A 103 -41.38 36.10 -31.19
N PRO A 104 -41.84 37.18 -31.85
CA PRO A 104 -43.26 37.54 -31.86
C PRO A 104 -44.07 36.52 -32.67
N VAL A 105 -45.13 35.98 -32.05
CA VAL A 105 -46.13 35.14 -32.72
C VAL A 105 -47.52 35.70 -32.42
N ALA A 106 -48.28 35.98 -33.49
CA ALA A 106 -49.58 36.65 -33.44
C ALA A 106 -49.54 38.00 -32.69
N SER A 107 -50.17 38.12 -31.52
CA SER A 107 -50.27 39.34 -30.72
C SER A 107 -49.19 39.49 -29.65
N HIS A 108 -48.24 38.56 -29.55
CA HIS A 108 -47.12 38.68 -28.60
C HIS A 108 -45.98 39.54 -29.19
N PRO A 109 -45.56 40.62 -28.50
CA PRO A 109 -44.44 41.43 -28.96
C PRO A 109 -43.11 40.67 -28.82
N LEU A 110 -42.12 41.06 -29.62
CA LEU A 110 -40.73 40.61 -29.48
C LEU A 110 -40.26 40.96 -28.05
N SER A 111 -39.84 39.96 -27.29
CA SER A 111 -39.31 40.17 -25.94
C SER A 111 -37.98 39.46 -25.78
N PHE A 112 -37.08 40.08 -25.03
CA PHE A 112 -35.81 39.49 -24.64
C PHE A 112 -35.70 39.51 -23.12
N ARG A 113 -35.04 38.50 -22.56
CA ARG A 113 -34.77 38.38 -21.13
C ARG A 113 -33.31 38.01 -20.95
N VAL A 114 -32.61 38.73 -20.09
CA VAL A 114 -31.25 38.40 -19.66
C VAL A 114 -31.32 37.96 -18.21
N GLN A 115 -30.80 36.78 -17.91
CA GLN A 115 -30.66 36.27 -16.56
C GLN A 115 -29.16 36.13 -16.24
N ALA A 116 -28.67 36.95 -15.32
CA ALA A 116 -27.28 36.95 -14.87
C ALA A 116 -27.24 36.72 -13.36
N PRO A 117 -26.55 35.66 -12.88
CA PRO A 117 -26.42 35.39 -11.45
C PRO A 117 -25.34 36.28 -10.84
N LEU A 118 -25.74 37.45 -10.34
CA LEU A 118 -24.82 38.44 -9.77
C LEU A 118 -24.15 37.92 -8.48
N GLU A 119 -24.82 37.01 -7.77
CA GLU A 119 -24.29 36.33 -6.58
C GLU A 119 -23.05 35.48 -6.85
N ALA A 120 -22.90 35.01 -8.08
CA ALA A 120 -21.72 34.26 -8.48
C ALA A 120 -20.44 35.10 -8.35
N LEU A 121 -20.52 36.43 -8.47
CA LEU A 121 -19.35 37.32 -8.40
C LEU A 121 -18.69 37.32 -7.02
N TRP A 122 -19.46 37.43 -5.94
CA TRP A 122 -18.91 37.41 -4.57
C TRP A 122 -18.77 36.00 -4.00
N GLN A 123 -19.60 35.04 -4.43
CA GLN A 123 -19.48 33.64 -4.01
C GLN A 123 -18.28 32.93 -4.63
N ARG A 124 -17.80 33.39 -5.80
CA ARG A 124 -16.66 32.80 -6.53
C ARG A 124 -15.46 32.52 -5.63
N GLY A 125 -15.04 33.49 -4.82
CA GLY A 125 -13.88 33.34 -3.94
C GLY A 125 -14.03 32.16 -2.96
N ARG A 126 -15.23 31.99 -2.39
CA ARG A 126 -15.53 30.87 -1.48
C ARG A 126 -15.58 29.53 -2.22
N ARG A 127 -16.15 29.49 -3.43
CA ARG A 127 -16.18 28.27 -4.27
C ARG A 127 -14.77 27.82 -4.65
N VAL A 128 -13.93 28.74 -5.12
CA VAL A 128 -12.53 28.45 -5.47
C VAL A 128 -11.76 27.97 -4.23
N ALA A 129 -11.91 28.64 -3.09
CA ALA A 129 -11.23 28.25 -1.86
C ALA A 129 -11.72 26.89 -1.30
N ALA A 130 -12.97 26.51 -1.56
CA ALA A 130 -13.47 25.16 -1.24
C ALA A 130 -12.85 24.12 -2.19
N ALA A 131 -12.94 24.34 -3.50
CA ALA A 131 -12.39 23.43 -4.50
C ALA A 131 -10.86 23.23 -4.37
N GLN A 132 -10.11 24.26 -3.98
CA GLN A 132 -8.67 24.13 -3.69
C GLN A 132 -8.40 23.16 -2.53
N ARG A 133 -9.22 23.21 -1.46
CA ARG A 133 -9.12 22.28 -0.34
C ARG A 133 -9.51 20.85 -0.75
N ASP A 134 -10.45 20.71 -1.66
CA ASP A 134 -10.85 19.41 -2.19
C ASP A 134 -9.75 18.77 -3.04
N VAL A 135 -9.12 19.53 -3.95
CA VAL A 135 -7.94 19.06 -4.70
C VAL A 135 -6.82 18.65 -3.75
N GLU A 136 -6.54 19.47 -2.74
CA GLU A 136 -5.53 19.17 -1.72
C GLU A 136 -5.84 17.89 -0.94
N ARG A 137 -7.10 17.71 -0.52
CA ARG A 137 -7.57 16.50 0.17
C ARG A 137 -7.41 15.25 -0.70
N VAL A 138 -7.83 15.33 -1.96
CA VAL A 138 -7.69 14.24 -2.94
C VAL A 138 -6.22 13.91 -3.16
N ALA A 139 -5.37 14.92 -3.38
CA ALA A 139 -3.94 14.71 -3.59
C ALA A 139 -3.26 13.99 -2.41
N ARG A 140 -3.58 14.35 -1.16
CA ARG A 140 -3.06 13.66 0.02
C ARG A 140 -3.60 12.24 0.16
N SER A 141 -4.88 12.03 -0.15
CA SER A 141 -5.47 10.69 -0.19
C SER A 141 -4.75 9.80 -1.20
N LEU A 142 -4.37 10.33 -2.36
CA LEU A 142 -3.64 9.58 -3.39
C LEU A 142 -2.22 9.21 -2.97
N VAL A 143 -1.53 10.11 -2.27
CA VAL A 143 -0.25 9.76 -1.64
C VAL A 143 -0.43 8.61 -0.67
N GLN A 144 -1.47 8.66 0.18
CA GLN A 144 -1.75 7.60 1.14
C GLN A 144 -2.05 6.27 0.42
N SER A 145 -2.91 6.27 -0.61
CA SER A 145 -3.17 5.08 -1.43
C SER A 145 -1.89 4.51 -2.06
N GLY A 146 -0.98 5.36 -2.53
CA GLY A 146 0.32 4.93 -3.06
C GLY A 146 1.25 4.33 -2.00
N LEU A 147 1.23 4.85 -0.78
CA LEU A 147 1.98 4.27 0.36
C LEU A 147 1.40 2.92 0.80
N ASP A 148 0.07 2.80 0.83
CA ASP A 148 -0.60 1.54 1.13
C ASP A 148 -0.30 0.49 0.06
N LEU A 149 -0.31 0.86 -1.23
CA LEU A 149 0.12 -0.02 -2.32
C LEU A 149 1.59 -0.46 -2.14
N ALA A 150 2.49 0.46 -1.80
CA ALA A 150 3.90 0.13 -1.57
C ALA A 150 4.08 -0.85 -0.40
N ARG A 151 3.29 -0.71 0.68
CA ARG A 151 3.26 -1.67 1.79
C ARG A 151 2.78 -3.03 1.30
N ASP A 152 1.64 -3.08 0.63
CA ASP A 152 1.00 -4.34 0.22
C ASP A 152 1.89 -5.13 -0.75
N VAL A 153 2.58 -4.43 -1.65
CA VAL A 153 3.57 -5.04 -2.56
C VAL A 153 4.76 -5.61 -1.82
N ARG A 154 5.31 -4.91 -0.82
CA ARG A 154 6.41 -5.43 0.01
C ARG A 154 6.00 -6.68 0.79
N LEU A 155 4.77 -6.70 1.32
CA LEU A 155 4.22 -7.87 2.01
C LEU A 155 4.04 -9.04 1.04
N ALA A 156 3.46 -8.80 -0.13
CA ALA A 156 3.29 -9.84 -1.16
C ALA A 156 4.63 -10.38 -1.65
N HIS A 157 5.63 -9.52 -1.84
CA HIS A 157 6.99 -9.93 -2.21
C HIS A 157 7.62 -10.83 -1.13
N ALA A 158 7.53 -10.42 0.14
CA ALA A 158 8.01 -11.24 1.25
C ALA A 158 7.27 -12.59 1.36
N GLU A 159 5.96 -12.63 1.09
CA GLU A 159 5.18 -13.87 1.08
C GLU A 159 5.61 -14.80 -0.05
N VAL A 160 5.93 -14.28 -1.25
CA VAL A 160 6.47 -15.10 -2.35
C VAL A 160 7.80 -15.75 -1.96
N LEU A 161 8.70 -14.99 -1.32
CA LEU A 161 9.98 -15.52 -0.84
C LEU A 161 9.77 -16.60 0.23
N LEU A 162 8.88 -16.33 1.20
CA LEU A 162 8.57 -17.26 2.27
C LEU A 162 7.89 -18.54 1.77
N ALA A 163 6.94 -18.41 0.83
CA ALA A 163 6.26 -19.54 0.21
C ALA A 163 7.24 -20.40 -0.60
N GLY A 164 8.17 -19.78 -1.33
CA GLY A 164 9.24 -20.50 -2.03
C GLY A 164 10.14 -21.30 -1.09
N GLU A 165 10.56 -20.71 0.03
CA GLU A 165 11.38 -21.42 1.02
C GLU A 165 10.61 -22.54 1.73
N ARG A 166 9.32 -22.32 2.04
CA ARG A 166 8.44 -23.36 2.58
C ARG A 166 8.30 -24.52 1.60
N GLN A 167 8.10 -24.24 0.31
CA GLN A 167 8.02 -25.24 -0.74
C GLN A 167 9.30 -26.07 -0.80
N ARG A 168 10.47 -25.43 -0.79
CA ARG A 168 11.78 -26.12 -0.77
C ARG A 168 11.91 -27.07 0.41
N VAL A 169 11.67 -26.59 1.62
CA VAL A 169 11.80 -27.39 2.85
C VAL A 169 10.80 -28.55 2.88
N ARG A 170 9.57 -28.34 2.39
CA ARG A 170 8.55 -29.40 2.35
C ARG A 170 8.86 -30.46 1.29
N ALA A 171 9.42 -30.07 0.14
CA ALA A 171 9.88 -31.00 -0.87
C ALA A 171 11.02 -31.89 -0.34
N GLU A 172 11.98 -31.30 0.39
CA GLU A 172 13.07 -32.04 1.04
C GLU A 172 12.55 -33.01 2.11
N ALA A 173 11.59 -32.58 2.94
CA ALA A 173 10.94 -33.46 3.92
C ALA A 173 10.21 -34.63 3.25
N ALA A 174 9.46 -34.38 2.16
CA ALA A 174 8.78 -35.43 1.41
C ALA A 174 9.76 -36.46 0.84
N ALA A 175 10.85 -35.99 0.21
CA ALA A 175 11.90 -36.87 -0.31
C ALA A 175 12.58 -37.70 0.79
N THR A 176 12.77 -37.12 1.98
CA THR A 176 13.36 -37.83 3.12
C THR A 176 12.44 -38.92 3.65
N LEU A 177 11.15 -38.64 3.83
CA LEU A 177 10.19 -39.64 4.29
C LEU A 177 9.94 -40.73 3.24
N ASP A 178 10.05 -40.40 1.95
CA ASP A 178 10.01 -41.40 0.88
C ASP A 178 11.19 -42.38 0.95
N ALA A 179 12.40 -41.87 1.23
CA ALA A 179 13.56 -42.72 1.42
C ALA A 179 13.42 -43.62 2.67
N ILE A 180 12.85 -43.09 3.77
CA ILE A 180 12.57 -43.87 4.98
C ILE A 180 11.55 -44.98 4.68
N LEU A 181 10.46 -44.67 3.98
CA LEU A 181 9.47 -45.66 3.57
C LEU A 181 10.11 -46.78 2.74
N GLU A 182 11.00 -46.44 1.82
CA GLU A 182 11.68 -47.45 1.00
C GLU A 182 12.58 -48.37 1.83
N VAL A 183 13.35 -47.81 2.76
CA VAL A 183 14.15 -48.62 3.70
C VAL A 183 13.25 -49.51 4.57
N THR A 184 12.14 -48.98 5.09
CA THR A 184 11.18 -49.75 5.90
C THR A 184 10.54 -50.88 5.10
N ARG A 185 10.20 -50.65 3.83
CA ARG A 185 9.71 -51.71 2.92
C ARG A 185 10.71 -52.83 2.73
N LEU A 186 11.99 -52.50 2.51
CA LEU A 186 13.04 -53.50 2.35
C LEU A 186 13.24 -54.32 3.63
N ARG A 187 13.19 -53.68 4.80
CA ARG A 187 13.26 -54.36 6.11
C ARG A 187 12.05 -55.24 6.39
N ALA A 188 10.85 -54.78 6.05
CA ALA A 188 9.64 -55.60 6.15
C ALA A 188 9.71 -56.82 5.23
N ALA A 189 10.23 -56.68 4.00
CA ALA A 189 10.45 -57.80 3.09
C ALA A 189 11.49 -58.82 3.61
N ALA A 190 12.46 -58.37 4.42
CA ALA A 190 13.41 -59.23 5.12
C ALA A 190 12.83 -59.86 6.40
N GLY A 191 11.64 -59.43 6.86
CA GLY A 191 11.02 -59.88 8.10
C GLY A 191 11.52 -59.17 9.36
N ASP A 192 12.32 -58.11 9.23
CA ASP A 192 12.92 -57.38 10.35
C ASP A 192 11.96 -56.38 11.03
N VAL A 193 10.83 -56.08 10.40
CA VAL A 193 9.86 -55.05 10.81
C VAL A 193 8.44 -55.57 10.56
N GLY A 194 7.50 -55.24 11.45
CA GLY A 194 6.09 -55.65 11.33
C GLY A 194 5.25 -54.72 10.44
N ASP A 195 4.09 -55.21 9.99
CA ASP A 195 3.17 -54.49 9.09
C ASP A 195 2.72 -53.11 9.61
N ALA A 196 2.54 -52.98 10.94
CA ALA A 196 2.13 -51.74 11.55
C ALA A 196 3.16 -50.60 11.36
N GLU A 197 4.46 -50.91 11.43
CA GLU A 197 5.52 -49.92 11.21
C GLU A 197 5.61 -49.53 9.73
N LEU A 198 5.44 -50.49 8.81
CA LEU A 198 5.38 -50.21 7.38
C LEU A 198 4.21 -49.28 7.02
N GLU A 199 3.01 -49.55 7.55
CA GLU A 199 1.85 -48.70 7.30
C GLU A 199 1.98 -47.32 7.97
N SER A 200 2.63 -47.23 9.14
CA SER A 200 2.97 -45.92 9.75
C SER A 200 3.91 -45.11 8.85
N ALA A 201 5.02 -45.70 8.39
CA ALA A 201 5.95 -45.05 7.49
C ALA A 201 5.28 -44.61 6.17
N ARG A 202 4.34 -45.42 5.67
CA ARG A 202 3.55 -45.10 4.49
C ARG A 202 2.64 -43.89 4.71
N ALA A 203 1.94 -43.84 5.84
CA ALA A 203 1.07 -42.71 6.19
C ALA A 203 1.86 -41.40 6.34
N GLU A 204 3.04 -41.46 6.98
CA GLU A 204 3.92 -40.31 7.13
C GLU A 204 4.43 -39.78 5.79
N ALA A 205 4.92 -40.67 4.90
CA ALA A 205 5.37 -40.29 3.57
C ALA A 205 4.24 -39.65 2.74
N LEU A 206 3.03 -40.23 2.77
CA LEU A 206 1.86 -39.66 2.07
C LEU A 206 1.49 -38.27 2.61
N THR A 207 1.54 -38.08 3.92
CA THR A 207 1.26 -36.78 4.56
C THR A 207 2.30 -35.72 4.15
N ALA A 208 3.59 -36.07 4.10
CA ALA A 208 4.61 -35.13 3.65
C ALA A 208 4.51 -34.80 2.16
N ARG A 209 4.16 -35.77 1.31
CA ARG A 209 3.90 -35.52 -0.12
C ARG A 209 2.74 -34.54 -0.31
N ASP A 210 1.61 -34.75 0.36
CA ASP A 210 0.47 -33.82 0.33
C ASP A 210 0.87 -32.42 0.83
N ALA A 211 1.64 -32.34 1.92
CA ALA A 211 2.16 -31.08 2.43
C ALA A 211 3.11 -30.36 1.45
N SER A 212 3.89 -31.10 0.65
CA SER A 212 4.74 -30.54 -0.41
C SER A 212 3.93 -30.00 -1.58
N LEU A 213 2.93 -30.75 -2.05
CA LEU A 213 2.04 -30.33 -3.14
C LEU A 213 1.25 -29.06 -2.77
N ARG A 214 0.77 -28.97 -1.51
CA ARG A 214 0.11 -27.77 -1.01
C ARG A 214 1.07 -26.57 -0.98
N ALA A 215 2.30 -26.75 -0.51
CA ALA A 215 3.29 -25.69 -0.48
C ALA A 215 3.66 -25.18 -1.89
N GLU A 216 3.67 -26.06 -2.89
CA GLU A 216 3.84 -25.67 -4.30
C GLU A 216 2.67 -24.81 -4.81
N ALA A 217 1.43 -25.22 -4.53
CA ALA A 217 0.25 -24.44 -4.88
C ALA A 217 0.24 -23.06 -4.17
N ASP A 218 0.60 -23.02 -2.89
CA ASP A 218 0.71 -21.78 -2.11
C ASP A 218 1.74 -20.81 -2.71
N GLN A 219 2.90 -21.32 -3.15
CA GLN A 219 3.91 -20.52 -3.84
C GLN A 219 3.38 -19.93 -5.16
N GLN A 220 2.65 -20.72 -5.95
CA GLN A 220 2.04 -20.25 -7.20
C GLN A 220 1.00 -19.16 -6.93
N LEU A 221 0.14 -19.34 -5.92
CA LEU A 221 -0.86 -18.36 -5.52
C LEU A 221 -0.21 -17.06 -5.02
N ALA A 222 0.84 -17.14 -4.21
CA ALA A 222 1.59 -15.98 -3.75
C ALA A 222 2.19 -15.20 -4.94
N LEU A 223 2.73 -15.91 -5.93
CA LEU A 223 3.27 -15.28 -7.13
C LEU A 223 2.17 -14.56 -7.93
N LEU A 224 1.03 -15.22 -8.16
CA LEU A 224 -0.12 -14.61 -8.87
C LEU A 224 -0.64 -13.36 -8.14
N ALA A 225 -0.71 -13.37 -6.82
CA ALA A 225 -1.08 -12.21 -6.02
C ALA A 225 -0.10 -11.05 -6.22
N LEU A 226 1.21 -11.31 -6.19
CA LEU A 226 2.22 -10.30 -6.49
C LEU A 226 2.07 -9.76 -7.92
N ARG A 227 1.87 -10.63 -8.93
CA ARG A 227 1.65 -10.24 -10.33
C ARG A 227 0.47 -9.29 -10.49
N ALA A 228 -0.64 -9.55 -9.79
CA ALA A 228 -1.80 -8.69 -9.80
C ALA A 228 -1.50 -7.30 -9.23
N LEU A 229 -0.76 -7.23 -8.10
CA LEU A 229 -0.38 -5.96 -7.48
C LEU A 229 0.58 -5.13 -8.33
N VAL A 230 1.55 -5.76 -8.99
CA VAL A 230 2.51 -5.04 -9.84
C VAL A 230 1.95 -4.66 -11.21
N GLY A 231 0.73 -5.09 -11.56
CA GLY A 231 0.08 -4.78 -12.85
C GLY A 231 0.47 -5.73 -14.00
N PHE A 232 0.97 -6.93 -13.69
CA PHE A 232 1.42 -7.95 -14.65
C PHE A 232 0.50 -9.19 -14.68
N ALA A 233 -0.77 -9.05 -14.27
CA ALA A 233 -1.72 -10.16 -14.21
C ALA A 233 -1.90 -10.88 -15.57
N SER A 234 -1.94 -10.12 -16.66
CA SER A 234 -2.16 -10.63 -18.03
C SER A 234 -0.88 -10.62 -18.89
N ASP A 235 0.23 -10.12 -18.37
CA ASP A 235 1.50 -10.10 -19.11
C ASP A 235 2.11 -11.51 -19.12
N PRO A 236 2.64 -12.02 -20.24
CA PRO A 236 3.26 -13.35 -20.30
C PRO A 236 4.69 -13.41 -19.73
N ARG A 237 5.34 -12.27 -19.45
CA ARG A 237 6.73 -12.24 -18.97
C ARG A 237 6.86 -12.92 -17.61
N ALA A 238 7.91 -13.72 -17.47
CA ALA A 238 8.25 -14.38 -16.22
C ALA A 238 8.64 -13.32 -15.16
N LEU A 239 8.12 -13.48 -13.95
CA LEU A 239 8.47 -12.66 -12.81
C LEU A 239 9.02 -13.57 -11.73
N ARG A 240 10.22 -13.25 -11.24
CA ARG A 240 10.88 -13.99 -10.17
C ARG A 240 11.19 -13.02 -9.04
N ALA A 241 10.66 -13.25 -7.85
CA ALA A 241 11.04 -12.47 -6.67
C ALA A 241 12.42 -12.91 -6.18
N VAL A 242 13.28 -11.95 -5.86
CA VAL A 242 14.59 -12.17 -5.28
C VAL A 242 14.70 -11.37 -3.99
N ALA A 243 15.32 -11.97 -2.96
CA ALA A 243 15.56 -11.28 -1.70
C ALA A 243 16.54 -10.12 -1.93
N ASP A 244 16.28 -8.99 -1.27
CA ASP A 244 17.23 -7.89 -1.27
C ASP A 244 18.56 -8.37 -0.69
N PRO A 245 19.71 -7.98 -1.28
CA PRO A 245 21.00 -8.29 -0.69
C PRO A 245 21.01 -7.74 0.75
N PRO A 246 21.53 -8.53 1.73
CA PRO A 246 21.54 -8.09 3.10
C PRO A 246 22.26 -6.73 3.19
N PRO A 247 21.72 -5.75 3.93
CA PRO A 247 22.40 -4.48 4.09
C PRO A 247 23.80 -4.77 4.61
N THR A 248 24.82 -4.21 3.95
CA THR A 248 26.21 -4.30 4.39
C THR A 248 26.28 -3.66 5.77
N ARG A 249 26.20 -4.49 6.81
CA ARG A 249 26.38 -4.02 8.18
C ARG A 249 27.77 -3.41 8.22
N PRO A 250 27.94 -2.13 8.63
CA PRO A 250 29.28 -1.61 8.86
C PRO A 250 29.99 -2.59 9.79
N PRO A 251 31.26 -2.95 9.51
CA PRO A 251 31.98 -3.93 10.30
C PRO A 251 31.86 -3.49 11.75
N SER A 252 31.32 -4.37 12.60
CA SER A 252 31.36 -4.14 14.04
C SER A 252 32.80 -3.81 14.38
N PRO A 253 33.09 -2.74 15.16
CA PRO A 253 34.42 -2.59 15.71
C PRO A 253 34.75 -3.91 16.39
N SER A 254 35.86 -4.53 15.95
CA SER A 254 36.38 -5.75 16.55
C SER A 254 36.46 -5.50 18.06
N PRO A 255 36.17 -6.48 18.93
CA PRO A 255 36.53 -6.35 20.33
C PRO A 255 38.06 -6.23 20.38
N THR A 256 38.56 -5.00 20.42
CA THR A 256 39.94 -4.73 20.76
C THR A 256 40.17 -5.46 22.08
N SER A 257 41.10 -6.40 22.05
CA SER A 257 41.65 -7.07 23.22
C SER A 257 41.97 -6.03 24.28
N SER A 258 41.04 -5.78 25.20
CA SER A 258 41.34 -5.15 26.47
C SER A 258 41.83 -6.28 27.37
N ALA A 259 43.11 -6.55 27.22
CA ALA A 259 43.90 -7.31 28.16
C ALA A 259 43.63 -6.81 29.59
N SER A 260 43.31 -7.76 30.45
CA SER A 260 43.72 -7.82 31.85
C SER A 260 43.90 -6.49 32.60
N ARG A 261 42.84 -6.03 33.25
CA ARG A 261 42.99 -5.48 34.60
C ARG A 261 41.82 -5.84 35.48
N SER A 262 41.93 -7.04 36.05
CA SER A 262 41.17 -7.43 37.23
C SER A 262 41.41 -6.38 38.34
N PRO A 263 40.39 -5.66 38.83
CA PRO A 263 40.55 -4.90 40.06
C PRO A 263 40.54 -5.91 41.21
N ARG A 264 41.71 -6.09 41.82
CA ARG A 264 41.91 -6.75 43.11
C ARG A 264 40.84 -6.26 44.09
N ALA A 265 40.01 -7.19 44.57
CA ALA A 265 39.10 -6.94 45.68
C ALA A 265 39.90 -6.66 46.96
N PRO A 266 39.57 -5.61 47.73
CA PRO A 266 39.85 -5.58 49.15
C PRO A 266 38.66 -6.16 49.92
N THR A 267 38.97 -7.25 50.60
CA THR A 267 38.51 -7.75 51.90
C THR A 267 37.31 -7.07 52.57
N SER A 268 36.37 -7.94 52.96
CA SER A 268 35.20 -7.78 53.81
C SER A 268 35.31 -6.85 55.02
N THR A 269 34.24 -6.12 55.31
CA THR A 269 33.79 -5.79 56.68
C THR A 269 32.25 -5.77 56.71
N PRO A 270 31.58 -6.34 57.73
CA PRO A 270 30.14 -6.57 57.69
C PRO A 270 29.32 -5.43 58.31
N ARG A 271 28.01 -5.46 57.99
CA ARG A 271 26.86 -4.99 58.79
C ARG A 271 26.41 -3.53 58.58
N ALA A 272 25.25 -3.38 57.92
CA ALA A 272 24.07 -2.73 58.51
C ALA A 272 22.85 -2.92 57.60
N SER A 273 21.86 -3.61 58.16
CA SER A 273 20.48 -3.74 57.68
C SER A 273 19.86 -2.38 57.31
N ARG A 274 19.36 -2.24 56.08
CA ARG A 274 18.25 -1.32 55.79
C ARG A 274 17.20 -2.01 54.93
N SER A 275 16.01 -1.99 55.51
CA SER A 275 14.74 -2.55 55.08
C SER A 275 14.30 -2.07 53.70
N ARG A 276 13.82 -3.03 52.92
CA ARG A 276 13.11 -2.84 51.65
C ARG A 276 11.75 -2.17 51.90
N PRO A 277 11.37 -1.08 51.21
CA PRO A 277 10.00 -0.56 51.31
C PRO A 277 9.03 -1.47 50.51
N PRO A 278 7.79 -1.68 50.99
CA PRO A 278 6.79 -2.49 50.30
C PRO A 278 6.15 -1.74 49.11
N PRO A 279 5.58 -2.47 48.13
CA PRO A 279 4.88 -1.88 47.00
C PRO A 279 3.54 -1.24 47.42
N PRO A 280 3.09 -0.15 46.74
CA PRO A 280 1.80 0.46 47.05
C PRO A 280 0.62 -0.44 46.67
N ALA A 281 -0.37 -0.44 47.55
CA ALA A 281 -1.59 -1.24 47.50
C ALA A 281 -2.47 -0.93 46.28
N ARG A 282 -2.99 -1.99 45.65
CA ARG A 282 -4.13 -1.93 44.73
C ARG A 282 -5.37 -1.52 45.53
N ALA A 283 -5.91 -0.33 45.24
CA ALA A 283 -7.27 0.00 45.61
C ALA A 283 -8.22 -0.67 44.61
N GLY A 284 -9.00 -1.63 45.09
CA GLY A 284 -10.19 -2.10 44.40
C GLY A 284 -11.31 -1.09 44.57
N SER A 285 -12.00 -0.78 43.48
CA SER A 285 -13.38 -0.31 43.50
C SER A 285 -14.19 -1.22 42.60
N ALA A 286 -15.19 -1.84 43.22
CA ALA A 286 -16.12 -2.82 42.69
C ALA A 286 -17.18 -2.15 41.76
N PRO A 287 -18.15 -2.91 41.22
CA PRO A 287 -18.73 -2.71 39.89
C PRO A 287 -20.03 -1.88 39.88
N ALA A 288 -20.34 -1.29 38.72
CA ALA A 288 -21.68 -0.84 38.36
C ALA A 288 -21.97 -1.40 36.95
N SER A 289 -22.79 -2.45 36.84
CA SER A 289 -24.24 -2.38 36.60
C SER A 289 -24.59 -2.07 35.13
N CYS A 290 -24.77 -3.13 34.34
CA CYS A 290 -25.68 -3.12 33.19
C CYS A 290 -27.14 -3.11 33.68
N PRO A 291 -28.07 -2.50 32.94
CA PRO A 291 -29.14 -3.35 32.39
C PRO A 291 -29.63 -2.96 30.98
N SER A 292 -29.84 -4.03 30.20
CA SER A 292 -31.00 -4.35 29.33
C SER A 292 -31.25 -3.68 27.96
N PRO A 293 -31.70 -4.46 26.95
CA PRO A 293 -31.99 -4.03 25.58
C PRO A 293 -33.45 -3.52 25.39
N PRO A 294 -33.77 -2.84 24.26
CA PRO A 294 -35.12 -2.33 24.01
C PRO A 294 -36.11 -3.42 23.55
N PRO A 295 -37.43 -3.21 23.79
CA PRO A 295 -38.45 -4.17 23.40
C PRO A 295 -38.83 -4.08 21.92
N SER A 296 -39.01 -5.25 21.32
CA SER A 296 -39.75 -5.48 20.07
C SER A 296 -41.26 -5.44 20.34
N THR A 297 -42.02 -4.80 19.47
CA THR A 297 -43.49 -4.89 19.40
C THR A 297 -43.95 -4.38 18.03
N PRO A 298 -45.16 -4.74 17.57
CA PRO A 298 -45.63 -6.06 17.16
C PRO A 298 -45.76 -6.18 15.63
#